data_AF-Q8R053-F1
#
_entry.id   AF-Q8R053-F1
#
_cell.length_a   1.000
_cell.length_b   1.000
_cell.length_c   1.000
_cell.angle_alpha   90.00
_cell.angle_beta   90.00
_cell.angle_gamma   90.00
#
_symmetry.space_group_name_H-M   'P 1'
#
loop_
_entity.id
_entity.type
_entity.pdbx_description
1 polymer ?
#
loop_
_entity_poly.entity_id
_entity_poly.type
_entity_poly.pdbx_seq_one_letter_code
_entity_poly.pdbx_strand_id
1 'polypeptide(L)'
;LKASVKSAADLLSLPSTVEGLQKSVASIGNTLNSVHLAVEVIQKTVDEHRTTLGLLQGSMENNGSNQILPSPSPPSELDNKSHSESAKQDILYLHNSLEEVNSTVVEYQRQNDLKLKGMSETLSNLTQRLSLIESHVVALSKAEQRTNVSSSTMENRAATLKRESLVTNRSDTVQAQSMKKEDNSNSQVSELREKLQLISALTNKPESNRPPETTDEEQVQNFTSDPSALPEFSQLLRNQIETQVKPLSLPGISSIKDLQDLFHKTGQDVDGMLTYQELWNSLGSAMPRPESLRAFDSNGDGRYSFLELRLALGI
;
A
#
# COMPACT_ATOMS: atom_id res chain seq x y z
N LEU A 1 -30.88 -34.67 -23.84
CA LEU A 1 -31.04 -33.20 -23.92
C LEU A 1 -30.22 -32.44 -22.87
N LYS A 2 -30.42 -32.62 -21.56
CA LYS A 2 -29.72 -31.84 -20.50
C LYS A 2 -28.18 -31.91 -20.60
N ALA A 3 -27.62 -33.07 -20.94
CA ALA A 3 -26.18 -33.24 -21.16
C ALA A 3 -25.67 -32.50 -22.40
N SER A 4 -26.42 -32.48 -23.51
CA SER A 4 -26.00 -31.77 -24.74
C SER A 4 -26.12 -30.26 -24.58
N VAL A 5 -27.11 -29.78 -23.82
CA VAL A 5 -27.25 -28.35 -23.49
C VAL A 5 -26.09 -27.89 -22.61
N LYS A 6 -25.64 -28.72 -21.66
CA LYS A 6 -24.47 -28.42 -20.83
C LYS A 6 -23.18 -28.40 -21.65
N SER A 7 -22.92 -29.39 -22.50
CA SER A 7 -21.75 -29.35 -23.40
C SER A 7 -21.78 -28.18 -24.37
N ALA A 8 -22.95 -27.78 -24.88
CA ALA A 8 -23.07 -26.60 -25.74
C ALA A 8 -22.78 -25.29 -24.97
N ALA A 9 -23.23 -25.17 -23.72
CA ALA A 9 -22.90 -24.04 -22.85
C ALA A 9 -21.40 -23.99 -22.51
N ASP A 10 -20.78 -25.15 -22.26
CA ASP A 10 -19.34 -25.25 -22.01
C ASP A 10 -18.53 -24.83 -23.26
N LEU A 11 -18.96 -25.23 -24.47
CA LEU A 11 -18.37 -24.80 -25.75
C LEU A 11 -18.50 -23.29 -26.00
N LEU A 12 -19.59 -22.66 -25.56
CA LEU A 12 -19.78 -21.21 -25.66
C LEU A 12 -18.92 -20.43 -24.66
N SER A 13 -18.59 -21.03 -23.51
CA SER A 13 -17.75 -20.39 -22.48
C SER A 13 -16.25 -20.52 -22.75
N LEU A 14 -15.84 -21.53 -23.51
CA LEU A 14 -14.45 -21.83 -23.86
C LEU A 14 -13.63 -20.63 -24.37
N PRO A 15 -14.14 -19.77 -25.28
CA PRO A 15 -13.41 -18.58 -25.72
C PRO A 15 -13.08 -17.62 -24.58
N SER A 16 -14.01 -17.39 -23.66
CA SER A 16 -13.78 -16.53 -22.49
C SER A 16 -12.77 -17.12 -21.50
N THR A 17 -12.78 -18.45 -21.35
CA THR A 17 -11.81 -19.17 -20.52
C THR A 17 -10.41 -19.13 -21.15
N VAL A 18 -10.31 -19.27 -22.47
CA VAL A 18 -9.05 -19.16 -23.21
C VAL A 18 -8.49 -17.74 -23.13
N GLU A 19 -9.33 -16.71 -23.27
CA GLU A 19 -8.92 -15.32 -23.13
C GLU A 19 -8.41 -15.02 -21.71
N GLY A 20 -9.09 -15.55 -20.68
CA GLY A 20 -8.64 -15.47 -19.28
C GLY A 20 -7.28 -16.13 -19.06
N LEU A 21 -7.07 -17.32 -19.65
CA LEU A 21 -5.78 -18.03 -19.64
C LEU A 21 -4.69 -17.24 -20.35
N GLN A 22 -4.96 -16.65 -21.52
CA GLN A 22 -3.99 -15.84 -22.26
C GLN A 22 -3.56 -14.61 -21.45
N LYS A 23 -4.50 -13.92 -20.80
CA LYS A 23 -4.19 -12.80 -19.90
C LYS A 23 -3.34 -13.24 -18.71
N SER A 24 -3.64 -14.41 -18.14
CA SER A 24 -2.85 -14.99 -17.06
C SER A 24 -1.43 -15.33 -17.51
N VAL A 25 -1.27 -15.94 -18.68
CA VAL A 25 0.05 -16.28 -19.24
C VAL A 25 0.87 -15.01 -19.54
N ALA A 26 0.25 -13.97 -20.09
CA ALA A 26 0.91 -12.69 -20.32
C ALA A 26 1.35 -12.03 -19.00
N SER A 27 0.50 -12.05 -17.97
CA SER A 27 0.84 -11.52 -16.64
C SER A 27 1.99 -12.28 -15.97
N ILE A 28 2.01 -13.61 -16.11
CA ILE A 28 3.11 -14.45 -15.63
C ILE A 28 4.40 -14.13 -16.39
N GLY A 29 4.34 -13.99 -17.72
CA GLY A 29 5.48 -13.60 -18.55
C GLY A 29 6.09 -12.26 -18.13
N ASN A 30 5.25 -11.26 -17.86
CA ASN A 30 5.70 -9.95 -17.37
C ASN A 30 6.36 -10.07 -15.99
N THR A 31 5.76 -10.83 -15.08
CA THR A 31 6.31 -11.06 -13.73
C THR A 31 7.67 -11.76 -13.81
N LEU A 32 7.79 -12.78 -14.66
CA LEU A 32 9.04 -13.49 -14.88
C LEU A 32 10.13 -12.58 -15.43
N ASN A 33 9.80 -11.69 -16.37
CA ASN A 33 10.74 -10.71 -16.91
C ASN A 33 11.20 -9.71 -15.85
N SER A 34 10.30 -9.23 -14.98
CA SER A 34 10.67 -8.37 -13.85
C SER A 34 11.56 -9.07 -12.84
N VAL A 35 11.28 -10.33 -12.51
CA VAL A 35 12.13 -11.14 -11.63
C VAL A 35 13.50 -11.37 -12.26
N HIS A 36 13.56 -11.67 -13.56
CA HIS A 36 14.81 -11.85 -14.28
C HIS A 36 15.69 -10.59 -14.22
N LEU A 37 15.12 -9.42 -14.48
CA LEU A 37 15.84 -8.15 -14.38
C LEU A 37 16.32 -7.87 -12.95
N ALA A 38 15.50 -8.15 -11.94
CA ALA A 38 15.89 -7.98 -10.54
C ALA A 38 17.06 -8.91 -10.15
N VAL A 39 17.04 -10.16 -10.62
CA VAL A 39 18.13 -11.12 -10.39
C VAL A 39 19.42 -10.66 -11.07
N GLU A 40 19.34 -10.12 -12.28
CA GLU A 40 20.50 -9.57 -13.00
C GLU A 40 21.14 -8.40 -12.24
N VAL A 41 20.32 -7.48 -11.73
CA VAL A 41 20.80 -6.37 -10.88
C VAL A 41 21.48 -6.89 -9.61
N ILE A 42 20.85 -7.85 -8.91
CA ILE A 42 21.43 -8.45 -7.70
C ILE A 42 22.75 -9.13 -8.01
N GLN A 43 22.82 -9.90 -9.10
CA GLN A 43 24.05 -10.58 -9.52
C GLN A 43 25.18 -9.59 -9.77
N LYS A 44 24.89 -8.48 -10.48
CA LYS A 44 25.85 -7.41 -10.72
C LYS A 44 26.36 -6.80 -9.40
N THR A 45 25.46 -6.48 -8.47
CA THR A 45 25.83 -5.92 -7.16
C THR A 45 26.67 -6.90 -6.33
N VAL A 46 26.36 -8.20 -6.38
CA VAL A 46 27.14 -9.24 -5.70
C VAL A 46 28.56 -9.34 -6.26
N ASP A 47 28.71 -9.28 -7.58
CA ASP A 47 30.03 -9.34 -8.23
C ASP A 47 30.87 -8.10 -7.95
N GLU A 48 30.26 -6.91 -7.89
CA GLU A 48 30.90 -5.68 -7.44
C GLU A 48 31.40 -5.81 -5.99
N HIS A 49 30.54 -6.26 -5.07
CA HIS A 49 30.91 -6.50 -3.67
C HIS A 49 32.04 -7.54 -3.51
N ARG A 50 32.01 -8.60 -4.31
CA ARG A 50 33.07 -9.62 -4.30
C ARG A 50 34.40 -9.01 -4.73
N THR A 51 34.38 -8.10 -5.69
CA THR A 51 35.57 -7.39 -6.18
C THR A 51 36.11 -6.42 -5.12
N THR A 52 35.26 -5.63 -4.46
CA THR A 52 35.68 -4.71 -3.39
C THR A 52 36.25 -5.45 -2.19
N LEU A 53 35.64 -6.57 -1.79
CA LEU A 53 36.18 -7.44 -0.73
C LEU A 53 37.54 -8.02 -1.09
N GLY A 54 37.75 -8.44 -2.35
CA GLY A 54 39.05 -8.92 -2.82
C GLY A 54 40.14 -7.85 -2.73
N LEU A 55 39.82 -6.59 -3.07
CA LEU A 55 40.75 -5.45 -2.95
C LEU A 55 41.09 -5.13 -1.49
N LEU A 56 40.09 -5.12 -0.60
CA LEU A 56 40.30 -4.90 0.84
C LEU A 56 41.15 -6.02 1.47
N GLN A 57 40.90 -7.28 1.10
CA GLN A 57 41.68 -8.42 1.58
C GLN A 57 43.13 -8.36 1.11
N GLY A 58 43.37 -7.97 -0.15
CA GLY A 58 44.73 -7.74 -0.67
C GLY A 58 45.47 -6.60 0.04
N SER A 59 44.75 -5.55 0.47
CA SER A 59 45.34 -4.45 1.23
C SER A 59 45.74 -4.83 2.66
N MET A 60 45.04 -5.79 3.27
CA MET A 60 45.33 -6.22 4.65
C MET A 60 46.51 -7.19 4.72
N GLU A 61 46.70 -8.01 3.68
CA GLU A 61 47.84 -8.94 3.55
C GLU A 61 49.17 -8.22 3.26
N ASN A 62 49.14 -7.01 2.67
CA ASN A 62 50.36 -6.27 2.30
C ASN A 62 50.99 -5.46 3.45
N ASN A 63 50.30 -5.33 4.60
CA ASN A 63 50.79 -4.60 5.78
C ASN A 63 51.46 -5.52 6.83
N GLY A 64 51.71 -6.78 6.49
CA GLY A 64 52.26 -7.81 7.39
C GLY A 64 53.78 -7.98 7.39
N SER A 65 54.57 -7.09 6.78
CA SER A 65 56.05 -7.19 6.80
C SER A 65 56.72 -5.94 7.37
N ASN A 66 57.04 -6.03 8.67
CA ASN A 66 58.12 -5.39 9.45
C ASN A 66 58.70 -4.05 8.95
N GLN A 67 58.72 -3.01 9.81
CA GLN A 67 59.94 -2.38 10.35
C GLN A 67 59.63 -1.22 11.34
N ILE A 68 60.09 -1.40 12.59
CA ILE A 68 60.74 -0.46 13.53
C ILE A 68 60.23 1.01 13.58
N LEU A 69 59.73 1.39 14.77
CA LEU A 69 59.38 2.76 15.18
C LEU A 69 60.48 3.81 14.90
N PRO A 70 60.08 5.03 14.48
CA PRO A 70 60.70 6.27 14.91
C PRO A 70 59.75 7.13 15.76
N SER A 71 60.36 7.86 16.70
CA SER A 71 59.78 8.77 17.72
C SER A 71 58.72 9.78 17.23
N PRO A 72 57.87 10.31 18.13
CA PRO A 72 56.81 11.24 17.76
C PRO A 72 57.35 12.66 17.48
N SER A 73 57.01 13.19 16.30
CA SER A 73 57.11 14.62 15.95
C SER A 73 55.78 15.33 16.22
N PRO A 74 55.75 16.66 16.42
CA PRO A 74 54.54 17.37 16.85
C PRO A 74 53.48 17.43 15.73
N PRO A 75 52.18 17.56 16.08
CA PRO A 75 51.10 17.50 15.10
C PRO A 75 51.13 18.73 14.18
N SER A 76 51.12 18.47 12.88
CA SER A 76 51.06 19.47 11.82
C SER A 76 49.64 20.01 11.69
N GLU A 77 49.48 21.33 11.84
CA GLU A 77 48.23 22.09 11.89
C GLU A 77 47.45 22.14 10.54
N LEU A 78 48.00 21.53 9.48
CA LEU A 78 47.48 21.62 8.12
C LEU A 78 46.41 20.56 7.79
N ASP A 79 46.37 19.45 8.52
CA ASP A 79 45.51 18.28 8.20
C ASP A 79 44.09 18.40 8.77
N ASN A 80 43.96 19.06 9.93
CA ASN A 80 42.69 19.25 10.65
C ASN A 80 41.67 20.07 9.84
N LYS A 81 42.15 20.98 8.99
CA LYS A 81 41.28 21.87 8.19
C LYS A 81 40.60 21.10 7.07
N SER A 82 41.33 20.22 6.38
CA SER A 82 40.82 19.43 5.25
C SER A 82 39.78 18.40 5.72
N HIS A 83 40.03 17.72 6.85
CA HIS A 83 39.05 16.82 7.47
C HIS A 83 37.79 17.52 7.97
N SER A 84 37.90 18.77 8.44
CA SER A 84 36.71 19.53 8.86
C SER A 84 35.83 19.97 7.68
N GLU A 85 36.44 20.22 6.52
CA GLU A 85 35.71 20.59 5.30
C GLU A 85 35.02 19.38 4.66
N SER A 86 35.68 18.21 4.63
CA SER A 86 35.04 16.97 4.18
C SER A 86 33.83 16.60 5.04
N ALA A 87 33.97 16.69 6.38
CA ALA A 87 32.87 16.41 7.29
C ALA A 87 31.67 17.37 7.09
N LYS A 88 31.91 18.65 6.77
CA LYS A 88 30.82 19.60 6.46
C LYS A 88 30.12 19.25 5.16
N GLN A 89 30.88 18.83 4.14
CA GLN A 89 30.31 18.40 2.86
C GLN A 89 29.46 17.14 3.03
N ASP A 90 29.92 16.19 3.84
CA ASP A 90 29.19 14.96 4.16
C ASP A 90 27.88 15.26 4.90
N ILE A 91 27.91 16.18 5.87
CA ILE A 91 26.69 16.62 6.59
C ILE A 91 25.69 17.27 5.63
N LEU A 92 26.15 18.13 4.71
CA LEU A 92 25.28 18.75 3.72
C LEU A 92 24.66 17.73 2.76
N TYR A 93 25.45 16.73 2.33
CA TYR A 93 24.97 15.64 1.50
C TYR A 93 23.90 14.82 2.23
N LEU A 94 24.18 14.42 3.48
CA LEU A 94 23.21 13.69 4.30
C LEU A 94 21.92 14.46 4.52
N HIS A 95 22.01 15.78 4.76
CA HIS A 95 20.83 16.62 4.89
C HIS A 95 20.00 16.66 3.60
N ASN A 96 20.65 16.77 2.44
CA ASN A 96 19.95 16.77 1.16
C ASN A 96 19.28 15.42 0.89
N SER A 97 19.98 14.30 1.13
CA SER A 97 19.42 12.96 1.00
C SER A 97 18.27 12.71 1.96
N LEU A 98 18.36 13.23 3.20
CA LEU A 98 17.27 13.12 4.17
C LEU A 98 16.03 13.89 3.71
N GLU A 99 16.20 15.09 3.14
CA GLU A 99 15.10 15.89 2.59
C GLU A 99 14.43 15.20 1.39
N GLU A 100 15.22 14.56 0.52
CA GLU A 100 14.71 13.78 -0.61
C GLU A 100 13.89 12.57 -0.14
N VAL A 101 14.39 11.83 0.85
CA VAL A 101 13.67 10.70 1.46
C VAL A 101 12.39 11.19 2.12
N ASN A 102 12.45 12.30 2.87
CA ASN A 102 11.28 12.90 3.52
C ASN A 102 10.22 13.32 2.49
N SER A 103 10.64 13.96 1.40
CA SER A 103 9.76 14.34 0.29
C SER A 103 9.10 13.12 -0.36
N THR A 104 9.86 12.05 -0.56
CA THR A 104 9.36 10.79 -1.13
C THR A 104 8.35 10.11 -0.21
N VAL A 105 8.61 10.09 1.10
CA VAL A 105 7.68 9.55 2.11
C VAL A 105 6.36 10.32 2.12
N VAL A 106 6.41 11.65 2.08
CA VAL A 106 5.21 12.50 2.02
C VAL A 106 4.40 12.22 0.75
N GLU A 107 5.06 12.01 -0.40
CA GLU A 107 4.37 11.70 -1.64
C GLU A 107 3.70 10.31 -1.61
N TYR A 108 4.39 9.29 -1.06
CA TYR A 108 3.77 7.97 -0.85
C TYR A 108 2.57 8.03 0.10
N GLN A 109 2.68 8.83 1.17
CA GLN A 109 1.57 9.05 2.09
C GLN A 109 0.37 9.67 1.36
N ARG A 110 0.59 10.72 0.57
CA ARG A 110 -0.45 11.38 -0.24
C ARG A 110 -1.10 10.42 -1.24
N GLN A 111 -0.30 9.56 -1.88
CA GLN A 111 -0.80 8.56 -2.82
C GLN A 111 -1.67 7.50 -2.11
N ASN A 112 -1.26 7.05 -0.93
CA ASN A 112 -2.03 6.11 -0.11
C ASN A 112 -3.35 6.73 0.34
N ASP A 113 -3.35 7.99 0.79
CA ASP A 113 -4.56 8.70 1.20
C ASP A 113 -5.57 8.81 0.04
N LEU A 114 -5.09 9.11 -1.17
CA LEU A 114 -5.92 9.17 -2.37
C LEU A 114 -6.52 7.79 -2.71
N LYS A 115 -5.72 6.73 -2.63
CA LYS A 115 -6.18 5.36 -2.87
C LYS A 115 -7.22 4.92 -1.84
N LEU A 116 -6.99 5.23 -0.56
CA LEU A 116 -7.93 4.94 0.53
C LEU A 116 -9.25 5.70 0.33
N LYS A 117 -9.19 6.97 -0.11
CA LYS A 117 -10.38 7.75 -0.44
C LYS A 117 -11.17 7.11 -1.59
N GLY A 118 -10.50 6.68 -2.67
CA GLY A 118 -11.16 5.95 -3.76
C GLY A 118 -11.78 4.62 -3.31
N MET A 119 -11.10 3.88 -2.42
CA MET A 119 -11.66 2.68 -1.80
C MET A 119 -12.90 3.00 -0.95
N SER A 120 -12.89 4.09 -0.19
CA SER A 120 -14.04 4.52 0.60
C SER A 120 -15.25 4.87 -0.28
N GLU A 121 -15.03 5.50 -1.44
CA GLU A 121 -16.10 5.84 -2.39
C GLU A 121 -16.71 4.58 -3.00
N THR A 122 -15.87 3.64 -3.44
CA THR A 122 -16.34 2.34 -3.98
C THR A 122 -17.08 1.52 -2.92
N LEU A 123 -16.59 1.49 -1.68
CA LEU A 123 -17.26 0.84 -0.55
C LEU A 123 -18.61 1.49 -0.23
N SER A 124 -18.69 2.82 -0.25
CA SER A 124 -19.94 3.56 -0.06
C SER A 124 -20.96 3.22 -1.15
N ASN A 125 -20.54 3.21 -2.41
CA ASN A 125 -21.41 2.84 -3.54
C ASN A 125 -21.93 1.39 -3.39
N LEU A 126 -21.04 0.45 -3.05
CA LEU A 126 -21.42 -0.94 -2.81
C LEU A 126 -22.42 -1.06 -1.66
N THR A 127 -22.19 -0.35 -0.56
CA THR A 127 -23.08 -0.31 0.61
C THR A 127 -24.47 0.19 0.21
N GLN A 128 -24.55 1.26 -0.60
CA GLN A 128 -25.82 1.78 -1.09
C GLN A 128 -26.55 0.75 -1.99
N ARG A 129 -25.82 0.08 -2.90
CA ARG A 129 -26.41 -0.96 -3.76
C ARG A 129 -26.87 -2.17 -2.97
N LEU A 130 -26.13 -2.57 -1.94
CA LEU A 130 -26.51 -3.66 -1.05
C LEU A 130 -27.81 -3.33 -0.30
N SER A 131 -27.94 -2.11 0.21
CA SER A 131 -29.15 -1.63 0.87
C SER A 131 -30.38 -1.64 -0.05
N LEU A 132 -30.21 -1.24 -1.32
CA LEU A 132 -31.29 -1.33 -2.33
C LEU A 132 -31.71 -2.80 -2.55
N ILE A 133 -30.75 -3.70 -2.73
CA ILE A 133 -31.03 -5.13 -2.93
C ILE A 133 -31.75 -5.72 -1.72
N GLU A 134 -31.30 -5.42 -0.51
CA GLU A 134 -31.94 -5.87 0.73
C GLU A 134 -33.40 -5.41 0.80
N SER A 135 -33.67 -4.14 0.47
CA SER A 135 -35.04 -3.62 0.37
C SER A 135 -35.88 -4.37 -0.67
N HIS A 136 -35.32 -4.63 -1.86
CA HIS A 136 -36.02 -5.38 -2.91
C HIS A 136 -36.32 -6.83 -2.48
N VAL A 137 -35.40 -7.50 -1.79
CA VAL A 137 -35.61 -8.87 -1.26
C VAL A 137 -36.71 -8.87 -0.19
N VAL A 138 -36.71 -7.87 0.70
CA VAL A 138 -37.79 -7.71 1.68
C VAL A 138 -39.14 -7.44 1.00
N ALA A 139 -39.17 -6.62 -0.04
CA ALA A 139 -40.39 -6.37 -0.81
C ALA A 139 -40.89 -7.65 -1.53
N LEU A 140 -39.97 -8.44 -2.10
CA LEU A 140 -40.30 -9.69 -2.79
C LEU A 140 -40.89 -10.73 -1.82
N SER A 141 -40.28 -10.91 -0.65
CA SER A 141 -40.79 -11.84 0.37
C SER A 141 -42.19 -11.45 0.88
N LYS A 142 -42.49 -10.15 1.01
CA LYS A 142 -43.83 -9.67 1.33
C LYS A 142 -44.83 -9.88 0.18
N ALA A 143 -44.41 -9.67 -1.06
CA ALA A 143 -45.24 -9.93 -2.24
C ALA A 143 -45.55 -11.44 -2.37
N GLU A 144 -44.57 -12.29 -2.13
CA GLU A 144 -44.71 -13.76 -2.12
C GLU A 144 -45.67 -14.24 -1.01
N GLN A 145 -45.57 -13.69 0.21
CA GLN A 145 -46.56 -13.97 1.25
C GLN A 145 -47.97 -13.57 0.82
N ARG A 146 -48.14 -12.43 0.14
CA ARG A 146 -49.44 -11.98 -0.36
C ARG A 146 -49.97 -12.87 -1.48
N THR A 147 -49.13 -13.35 -2.40
CA THR A 147 -49.57 -14.28 -3.45
C THR A 147 -49.95 -15.63 -2.88
N ASN A 148 -49.24 -16.12 -1.85
CA ASN A 148 -49.57 -17.40 -1.20
C ASN A 148 -50.90 -17.33 -0.42
N VAL A 149 -51.18 -16.20 0.25
CA VAL A 149 -52.48 -15.95 0.93
C VAL A 149 -53.61 -15.73 -0.10
N SER A 150 -53.34 -15.06 -1.22
CA SER A 150 -54.35 -14.84 -2.27
C SER A 150 -54.66 -16.11 -3.07
N SER A 151 -53.66 -16.98 -3.30
CA SER A 151 -53.87 -18.27 -3.98
C SER A 151 -54.72 -19.21 -3.11
N SER A 152 -54.42 -19.31 -1.81
CA SER A 152 -55.19 -20.16 -0.88
C SER A 152 -56.63 -19.69 -0.67
N THR A 153 -56.94 -18.39 -0.84
CA THR A 153 -58.31 -17.88 -0.75
C THR A 153 -59.09 -18.03 -2.07
N MET A 154 -58.45 -17.99 -3.24
CA MET A 154 -59.10 -18.29 -4.53
C MET A 154 -59.37 -19.78 -4.72
N GLU A 155 -58.49 -20.65 -4.24
CA GLU A 155 -58.65 -22.11 -4.33
C GLU A 155 -59.86 -22.60 -3.52
N ASN A 156 -60.10 -22.00 -2.35
CA ASN A 156 -61.29 -22.26 -1.54
C ASN A 156 -62.60 -21.74 -2.19
N ARG A 157 -62.55 -20.69 -3.02
CA ARG A 157 -63.72 -20.13 -3.71
C ARG A 157 -64.02 -20.83 -5.05
N ALA A 158 -62.99 -21.38 -5.71
CA ALA A 158 -63.13 -22.20 -6.90
C ALA A 158 -63.71 -23.60 -6.59
N ALA A 159 -63.45 -24.14 -5.39
CA ALA A 159 -64.06 -25.38 -4.92
C ALA A 159 -65.58 -25.25 -4.65
N THR A 160 -66.07 -24.06 -4.32
CA THR A 160 -67.50 -23.82 -4.05
C THR A 160 -68.39 -23.57 -5.29
N LEU A 161 -67.81 -23.26 -6.45
CA LEU A 161 -68.58 -22.98 -7.68
C LEU A 161 -68.72 -24.19 -8.63
N LYS A 162 -68.22 -25.37 -8.24
CA LYS A 162 -68.24 -26.59 -9.07
C LYS A 162 -69.39 -27.56 -8.76
N ARG A 163 -70.48 -27.08 -8.16
CA ARG A 163 -71.64 -27.92 -7.80
C ARG A 163 -72.99 -27.35 -8.22
N GLU A 164 -73.08 -26.64 -9.35
CA GLU A 164 -74.40 -26.41 -9.94
C GLU A 164 -74.34 -26.12 -11.44
N SER A 165 -75.29 -26.72 -12.15
CA SER A 165 -75.62 -26.59 -13.58
C SER A 165 -74.80 -27.40 -14.59
N LEU A 166 -75.30 -28.61 -14.84
CA LEU A 166 -75.13 -29.38 -16.07
C LEU A 166 -76.46 -29.29 -16.85
N VAL A 167 -76.59 -28.43 -17.87
CA VAL A 167 -77.66 -28.51 -18.90
C VAL A 167 -77.18 -27.87 -20.21
N THR A 168 -76.94 -28.73 -21.22
CA THR A 168 -77.07 -28.60 -22.69
C THR A 168 -77.16 -27.21 -23.37
N ASN A 169 -76.28 -26.92 -24.36
CA ASN A 169 -76.56 -26.98 -25.81
C ASN A 169 -75.49 -26.33 -26.71
N ARG A 170 -75.53 -26.76 -27.97
CA ARG A 170 -74.69 -26.57 -29.17
C ARG A 170 -74.84 -25.19 -29.84
N SER A 171 -73.76 -24.64 -30.41
CA SER A 171 -73.62 -24.03 -31.77
C SER A 171 -72.60 -22.87 -31.88
N ASP A 172 -71.70 -23.05 -32.87
CA ASP A 172 -71.17 -22.12 -33.89
C ASP A 172 -70.36 -20.84 -33.57
N THR A 173 -69.26 -20.77 -34.33
CA THR A 173 -68.36 -19.67 -34.76
C THR A 173 -68.86 -18.22 -34.68
N VAL A 174 -67.95 -17.26 -34.38
CA VAL A 174 -67.62 -16.03 -35.16
C VAL A 174 -66.66 -15.07 -34.39
N GLN A 175 -65.49 -14.79 -35.00
CA GLN A 175 -64.87 -13.47 -35.25
C GLN A 175 -64.24 -12.58 -34.11
N ALA A 176 -62.90 -12.50 -34.19
CA ALA A 176 -61.98 -11.37 -34.01
C ALA A 176 -62.36 -10.10 -33.21
N GLN A 177 -61.50 -9.75 -32.23
CA GLN A 177 -61.03 -8.40 -31.86
C GLN A 177 -59.80 -8.56 -30.92
N SER A 178 -58.56 -8.41 -31.40
CA SER A 178 -57.77 -7.17 -31.58
C SER A 178 -57.23 -6.53 -30.28
N MET A 179 -55.91 -6.69 -30.10
CA MET A 179 -54.89 -5.66 -29.79
C MET A 179 -55.02 -4.76 -28.55
N LYS A 180 -54.03 -4.87 -27.64
CA LYS A 180 -53.11 -3.79 -27.17
C LYS A 180 -52.45 -4.18 -25.84
N LYS A 181 -51.26 -4.79 -25.88
CA LYS A 181 -50.36 -4.88 -24.71
C LYS A 181 -48.91 -5.26 -25.09
N GLU A 182 -48.33 -4.60 -26.09
CA GLU A 182 -46.96 -4.93 -26.54
C GLU A 182 -46.05 -3.71 -26.79
N ASP A 183 -46.46 -2.49 -26.39
CA ASP A 183 -45.67 -1.28 -26.70
C ASP A 183 -44.80 -0.76 -25.54
N ASN A 184 -45.06 -1.16 -24.29
CA ASN A 184 -44.35 -0.60 -23.12
C ASN A 184 -42.96 -1.22 -22.90
N SER A 185 -42.78 -2.50 -23.20
CA SER A 185 -41.48 -3.17 -23.04
C SER A 185 -40.49 -2.75 -24.13
N ASN A 186 -41.00 -2.45 -25.32
CA ASN A 186 -40.18 -2.08 -26.48
C ASN A 186 -39.67 -0.64 -26.39
N SER A 187 -40.41 0.27 -25.75
CA SER A 187 -39.95 1.64 -25.51
C SER A 187 -38.78 1.67 -24.51
N GLN A 188 -38.85 0.88 -23.43
CA GLN A 188 -37.78 0.79 -22.43
C GLN A 188 -36.49 0.20 -23.01
N VAL A 189 -36.61 -0.81 -23.88
CA VAL A 189 -35.46 -1.39 -24.60
C VAL A 189 -34.88 -0.39 -25.60
N SER A 190 -35.72 0.40 -26.26
CA SER A 190 -35.28 1.44 -27.20
C SER A 190 -34.56 2.58 -26.46
N GLU A 191 -35.07 3.01 -25.30
CA GLU A 191 -34.45 4.07 -24.49
C GLU A 191 -33.11 3.62 -23.89
N LEU A 192 -33.00 2.36 -23.45
CA LEU A 192 -31.74 1.77 -23.01
C LEU A 192 -30.72 1.67 -24.15
N ARG A 193 -31.16 1.29 -25.35
CA ARG A 193 -30.32 1.20 -26.55
C ARG A 193 -29.82 2.57 -27.00
N GLU A 194 -30.66 3.59 -26.91
CA GLU A 194 -30.29 4.99 -27.18
C GLU A 194 -29.28 5.53 -26.15
N LYS A 195 -29.50 5.27 -24.85
CA LYS A 195 -28.55 5.66 -23.79
C LYS A 195 -27.18 4.98 -23.96
N LEU A 196 -27.14 3.70 -24.33
CA LEU A 196 -25.90 2.99 -24.62
C LEU A 196 -25.17 3.55 -25.85
N GLN A 197 -25.91 3.93 -26.91
CA GLN A 197 -25.32 4.60 -28.06
C GLN A 197 -24.72 5.96 -27.68
N LEU A 198 -25.42 6.74 -26.86
CA LEU A 198 -24.95 8.04 -26.38
C LEU A 198 -23.68 7.90 -25.51
N ILE A 199 -23.63 6.91 -24.62
CA ILE A 199 -22.42 6.61 -23.84
C ILE A 199 -21.28 6.24 -24.78
N SER A 200 -21.47 5.33 -25.74
CA SER A 200 -20.41 4.95 -26.69
C SER A 200 -19.90 6.12 -27.54
N ALA A 201 -20.77 7.08 -27.87
CA ALA A 201 -20.38 8.30 -28.58
C ALA A 201 -19.59 9.27 -27.69
N LEU A 202 -19.85 9.28 -26.38
CA LEU A 202 -19.13 10.08 -25.39
C LEU A 202 -17.81 9.43 -24.95
N THR A 203 -17.66 8.11 -25.03
CA THR A 203 -16.39 7.41 -24.70
C THR A 203 -15.44 7.27 -25.89
N ASN A 204 -15.90 7.51 -27.13
CA ASN A 204 -15.07 7.45 -28.34
C ASN A 204 -14.61 8.86 -28.78
N LYS A 205 -14.08 9.65 -27.85
CA LYS A 205 -13.35 10.88 -28.19
C LYS A 205 -11.86 10.59 -28.02
N PRO A 206 -11.03 10.64 -29.08
CA PRO A 206 -9.59 10.66 -28.88
C PRO A 206 -9.26 11.93 -28.10
N GLU A 207 -8.33 11.84 -27.15
CA GLU A 207 -7.67 13.00 -26.56
C GLU A 207 -6.90 13.75 -27.66
N SER A 208 -7.64 14.55 -28.43
CA SER A 208 -7.12 15.57 -29.32
C SER A 208 -7.29 16.89 -28.59
N ASN A 209 -6.23 17.28 -27.87
CA ASN A 209 -5.80 18.65 -27.54
C ASN A 209 -4.51 18.59 -26.69
N ARG A 210 -3.40 18.16 -27.29
CA ARG A 210 -2.04 18.54 -26.86
C ARG A 210 -1.54 19.58 -27.87
N PRO A 211 -0.99 20.74 -27.47
CA PRO A 211 -0.40 21.69 -28.40
C PRO A 211 0.84 21.08 -29.06
N PRO A 212 1.15 21.39 -30.34
CA PRO A 212 2.36 20.89 -30.99
C PRO A 212 3.55 21.67 -30.45
N GLU A 213 4.45 20.99 -29.74
CA GLU A 213 5.76 21.54 -29.42
C GLU A 213 6.65 21.41 -30.66
N THR A 214 7.10 22.58 -31.12
CA THR A 214 7.97 22.80 -32.25
C THR A 214 9.34 22.17 -32.01
N THR A 215 9.81 21.45 -33.02
CA THR A 215 11.21 21.14 -33.23
C THR A 215 11.98 22.46 -33.38
N ASP A 216 12.72 22.87 -32.36
CA ASP A 216 13.86 23.77 -32.51
C ASP A 216 15.02 23.21 -31.67
N GLU A 217 16.13 23.03 -32.37
CA GLU A 217 17.40 22.56 -31.86
C GLU A 217 18.02 23.66 -30.97
N GLU A 218 18.20 23.40 -29.67
CA GLU A 218 19.28 24.05 -28.92
C GLU A 218 19.72 23.21 -27.72
N GLN A 219 20.83 22.49 -27.93
CA GLN A 219 21.90 22.12 -27.00
C GLN A 219 21.57 22.16 -25.49
N VAL A 220 21.30 20.99 -24.92
CA VAL A 220 21.55 20.75 -23.48
C VAL A 220 22.55 19.60 -23.35
N GLN A 221 23.65 19.92 -22.70
CA GLN A 221 24.84 19.11 -22.53
C GLN A 221 24.52 17.74 -21.91
N ASN A 222 24.96 16.69 -22.60
CA ASN A 222 25.23 15.40 -22.00
C ASN A 222 26.29 15.56 -20.90
N PHE A 223 25.87 15.48 -19.64
CA PHE A 223 26.75 14.92 -18.62
C PHE A 223 26.41 13.44 -18.49
N THR A 224 27.14 12.64 -19.26
CA THR A 224 27.35 11.23 -18.97
C THR A 224 27.98 11.16 -17.58
N SER A 225 27.31 10.55 -16.62
CA SER A 225 27.94 10.14 -15.38
C SER A 225 27.41 8.76 -15.03
N ASP A 226 28.33 7.81 -15.10
CA ASP A 226 28.19 6.40 -14.72
C ASP A 226 27.47 6.22 -13.38
N PRO A 227 26.76 5.10 -13.18
CA PRO A 227 26.27 4.70 -11.88
C PRO A 227 27.45 4.13 -11.07
N SER A 228 28.30 5.01 -10.55
CA SER A 228 29.35 4.59 -9.61
C SER A 228 28.79 4.47 -8.20
N ALA A 229 28.75 3.21 -7.75
CA ALA A 229 28.89 2.75 -6.37
C ALA A 229 28.07 3.47 -5.29
N LEU A 230 26.96 2.82 -4.94
CA LEU A 230 26.22 3.00 -3.70
C LEU A 230 27.17 2.90 -2.50
N PRO A 231 27.24 3.90 -1.59
CA PRO A 231 28.02 3.77 -0.36
C PRO A 231 27.32 2.76 0.56
N GLU A 232 28.06 1.84 1.15
CA GLU A 232 27.56 0.86 2.11
C GLU A 232 26.98 1.54 3.37
N PHE A 233 25.67 1.82 3.37
CA PHE A 233 24.93 2.39 4.50
C PHE A 233 24.86 1.48 5.74
N SER A 234 25.36 0.24 5.67
CA SER A 234 25.33 -0.69 6.81
C SER A 234 26.52 -0.54 7.78
N GLN A 235 27.62 0.09 7.36
CA GLN A 235 28.81 0.26 8.21
C GLN A 235 28.84 1.60 8.97
N LEU A 236 28.22 2.65 8.43
CA LEU A 236 28.24 3.99 9.05
C LEU A 236 27.33 4.11 10.28
N LEU A 237 26.24 3.34 10.36
CA LEU A 237 25.36 3.32 11.54
C LEU A 237 25.97 2.55 12.72
N ARG A 238 26.96 1.69 12.47
CA ARG A 238 27.73 1.01 13.52
C ARG A 238 28.81 1.92 14.11
N ASN A 239 29.39 2.82 13.30
CA ASN A 239 30.60 3.53 13.67
C ASN A 239 30.36 4.96 14.20
N GLN A 240 29.14 5.49 14.19
CA GLN A 240 28.81 6.78 14.83
C GLN A 240 28.15 6.67 16.22
N ILE A 241 27.78 5.47 16.66
CA ILE A 241 27.33 5.21 18.05
C ILE A 241 28.43 4.47 18.84
N GLU A 242 29.70 4.73 18.50
CA GLU A 242 30.86 4.34 19.31
C GLU A 242 31.43 5.53 20.08
N THR A 243 30.57 6.43 20.56
CA THR A 243 30.87 6.96 21.89
C THR A 243 30.53 5.82 22.83
N GLN A 244 31.50 5.24 23.53
CA GLN A 244 31.29 4.15 24.48
C GLN A 244 30.45 4.60 25.69
N VAL A 245 29.21 5.03 25.46
CA VAL A 245 28.28 5.36 26.53
C VAL A 245 27.76 4.03 27.02
N LYS A 246 28.35 3.59 28.13
CA LYS A 246 28.00 2.34 28.78
C LYS A 246 26.48 2.28 28.98
N PRO A 247 25.80 1.19 28.58
CA PRO A 247 24.37 1.06 28.77
C PRO A 247 24.05 1.28 30.26
N LEU A 248 23.16 2.22 30.52
CA LEU A 248 22.68 2.55 31.84
C LEU A 248 21.68 1.50 32.26
N SER A 249 21.88 0.93 33.45
CA SER A 249 20.87 0.09 34.07
C SER A 249 19.85 0.99 34.76
N LEU A 250 18.65 1.10 34.18
CA LEU A 250 17.54 1.76 34.86
C LEU A 250 16.83 0.79 35.81
N PRO A 251 16.50 1.20 37.05
CA PRO A 251 15.84 0.33 38.01
C PRO A 251 14.48 -0.19 37.51
N GLY A 252 14.32 -1.51 37.46
CA GLY A 252 13.04 -2.12 37.09
C GLY A 252 12.70 -2.08 35.60
N ILE A 253 13.62 -1.62 34.73
CA ILE A 253 13.47 -1.70 33.28
C ILE A 253 14.54 -2.63 32.73
N SER A 254 14.12 -3.85 32.40
CA SER A 254 14.99 -4.91 31.87
C SER A 254 14.61 -5.35 30.46
N SER A 255 13.45 -4.89 29.99
CA SER A 255 12.90 -5.26 28.69
C SER A 255 12.20 -4.08 28.04
N ILE A 256 12.02 -4.20 26.72
CA ILE A 256 11.24 -3.22 25.95
C ILE A 256 9.81 -3.07 26.48
N LYS A 257 9.26 -4.14 27.07
CA LYS A 257 7.93 -4.14 27.67
C LYS A 257 7.89 -3.31 28.95
N ASP A 258 8.90 -3.47 29.82
CA ASP A 258 9.01 -2.66 31.04
C ASP A 258 9.15 -1.16 30.70
N LEU A 259 9.85 -0.85 29.60
CA LEU A 259 9.99 0.52 29.10
C LEU A 259 8.65 1.04 28.58
N GLN A 260 7.86 0.25 27.85
CA GLN A 260 6.52 0.64 27.41
C GLN A 260 5.59 0.88 28.60
N ASP A 261 5.60 -0.02 29.58
CA ASP A 261 4.78 0.09 30.79
C ASP A 261 5.14 1.35 31.59
N LEU A 262 6.41 1.78 31.58
CA LEU A 262 6.84 3.05 32.18
C LEU A 262 6.15 4.26 31.52
N PHE A 263 6.17 4.36 30.20
CA PHE A 263 5.54 5.47 29.46
C PHE A 263 4.02 5.46 29.67
N HIS A 264 3.40 4.29 29.75
CA HIS A 264 1.97 4.17 30.05
C HIS A 264 1.63 4.57 31.49
N LYS A 265 2.44 4.17 32.47
CA LYS A 265 2.20 4.43 33.90
C LYS A 265 2.43 5.89 34.27
N THR A 266 3.36 6.56 33.61
CA THR A 266 3.72 7.95 33.90
C THR A 266 2.69 8.95 33.36
N GLY A 267 1.68 8.46 32.64
CA GLY A 267 0.53 9.26 32.21
C GLY A 267 0.94 10.25 31.13
N GLN A 268 1.29 9.71 29.97
CA GLN A 268 1.76 10.41 28.77
C GLN A 268 1.24 11.85 28.67
N ASP A 269 2.16 12.79 28.85
CA ASP A 269 2.07 14.17 28.41
C ASP A 269 1.86 14.23 26.88
N VAL A 270 1.37 15.38 26.42
CA VAL A 270 0.83 15.58 25.07
C VAL A 270 1.89 15.36 23.97
N ASP A 271 3.18 15.35 24.35
CA ASP A 271 4.35 15.22 23.49
C ASP A 271 5.00 13.82 23.53
N GLY A 272 4.57 12.92 24.42
CA GLY A 272 5.04 11.52 24.44
C GLY A 272 6.51 11.36 24.85
N MET A 273 7.03 12.27 25.67
CA MET A 273 8.39 12.25 26.19
C MET A 273 8.35 12.13 27.72
N LEU A 274 9.49 11.90 28.37
CA LEU A 274 9.54 11.86 29.84
C LEU A 274 10.64 12.80 30.34
N THR A 275 10.29 13.68 31.26
CA THR A 275 11.28 14.49 31.98
C THR A 275 12.07 13.63 32.98
N TYR A 276 13.25 14.09 33.37
CA TYR A 276 14.03 13.42 34.44
C TYR A 276 13.22 13.28 35.74
N GLN A 277 12.38 14.27 36.06
CA GLN A 277 11.57 14.26 37.27
C GLN A 277 10.48 13.18 37.23
N GLU A 278 9.86 12.98 36.08
CA GLU A 278 8.87 11.92 35.85
C GLU A 278 9.49 10.52 35.92
N LEU A 279 10.66 10.35 35.31
CA LEU A 279 11.46 9.14 35.44
C LEU A 279 11.85 8.88 36.90
N TRP A 280 12.30 9.91 37.61
CA TRP A 280 12.64 9.81 39.03
C TRP A 280 11.43 9.42 39.89
N ASN A 281 10.25 9.98 39.62
CA ASN A 281 9.02 9.65 40.33
C ASN A 281 8.59 8.19 40.06
N SER A 282 8.83 7.69 38.85
CA SER A 282 8.42 6.34 38.44
C SER A 282 9.41 5.23 38.86
N LEU A 283 10.73 5.50 38.80
CA LEU A 283 11.79 4.52 39.12
C LEU A 283 12.40 4.70 40.52
N GLY A 284 12.20 5.85 41.15
CA GLY A 284 12.67 6.15 42.50
C GLY A 284 14.18 6.45 42.61
N SER A 285 14.70 6.37 43.84
CA SER A 285 16.06 6.83 44.20
C SER A 285 17.23 6.04 43.58
N ALA A 286 16.95 4.97 42.85
CA ALA A 286 17.95 4.17 42.15
C ALA A 286 18.22 4.69 40.73
N MET A 287 17.61 5.81 40.33
CA MET A 287 17.84 6.45 39.04
C MET A 287 19.29 6.94 38.91
N PRO A 288 19.95 6.73 37.76
CA PRO A 288 21.26 7.32 37.50
C PRO A 288 21.21 8.85 37.54
N ARG A 289 22.38 9.46 37.73
CA ARG A 289 22.51 10.91 37.83
C ARG A 289 22.03 11.60 36.54
N PRO A 290 21.45 12.81 36.62
CA PRO A 290 20.97 13.54 35.44
C PRO A 290 22.05 13.73 34.37
N GLU A 291 23.31 13.90 34.78
CA GLU A 291 24.43 14.08 33.86
C GLU A 291 24.70 12.83 33.03
N SER A 292 24.42 11.64 33.58
CA SER A 292 24.56 10.37 32.87
C SER A 292 23.44 10.17 31.85
N LEU A 293 22.22 10.61 32.16
CA LEU A 293 21.09 10.52 31.24
C LEU A 293 21.20 11.56 30.12
N ARG A 294 21.75 12.74 30.39
CA ARG A 294 21.97 13.80 29.39
C ARG A 294 22.81 13.36 28.19
N ALA A 295 23.67 12.36 28.34
CA ALA A 295 24.42 11.79 27.22
C ALA A 295 23.52 11.11 26.17
N PHE A 296 22.27 10.78 26.53
CA PHE A 296 21.28 10.13 25.68
C PHE A 296 20.16 11.09 25.21
N ASP A 297 20.14 12.32 25.71
CA ASP A 297 19.29 13.40 25.21
C ASP A 297 19.89 13.91 23.89
N SER A 298 19.44 13.31 22.78
CA SER A 298 20.05 13.51 21.47
C SER A 298 19.63 14.84 20.84
N ASN A 299 18.45 15.34 21.20
CA ASN A 299 17.89 16.60 20.72
C ASN A 299 18.13 17.77 21.68
N GLY A 300 18.65 17.51 22.89
CA GLY A 300 19.02 18.52 23.89
C GLY A 300 17.83 19.23 24.53
N ASP A 301 16.63 18.64 24.46
CA ASP A 301 15.40 19.28 24.92
C ASP A 301 15.11 19.05 26.41
N GLY A 302 15.96 18.28 27.09
CA GLY A 302 15.84 17.95 28.51
C GLY A 302 14.73 16.96 28.85
N ARG A 303 14.10 16.38 27.82
CA ARG A 303 13.13 15.29 27.91
C ARG A 303 13.70 14.08 27.18
N TYR A 304 13.12 12.92 27.47
CA TYR A 304 13.61 11.65 26.95
C TYR A 304 12.50 10.94 26.21
N SER A 305 12.71 10.76 24.91
CA SER A 305 11.84 9.95 24.07
C SER A 305 12.04 8.46 24.35
N PHE A 306 11.07 7.65 23.90
CA PHE A 306 11.16 6.20 23.99
C PHE A 306 12.43 5.64 23.32
N LEU A 307 12.83 6.24 22.18
CA LEU A 307 14.01 5.80 21.43
C LEU A 307 15.30 6.09 22.18
N GLU A 308 15.40 7.26 22.81
CA GLU A 308 16.58 7.66 23.59
C GLU A 308 16.77 6.80 24.84
N LEU A 309 15.68 6.49 25.56
CA LEU A 309 15.76 5.59 26.72
C LEU A 309 16.02 4.14 26.31
N ARG A 310 15.52 3.70 25.15
CA ARG A 310 15.86 2.39 24.58
C ARG A 310 17.36 2.28 24.31
N LEU A 311 17.95 3.33 23.71
CA LEU A 311 19.39 3.42 23.48
C LEU A 311 20.16 3.47 24.80
N ALA A 312 19.69 4.24 25.79
CA ALA A 312 20.29 4.30 27.12
C ALA A 312 20.36 2.94 27.81
N LEU A 313 19.35 2.11 27.62
CA LEU A 313 19.23 0.78 28.21
C LEU A 313 19.98 -0.31 27.41
N GLY A 314 20.32 -0.05 26.15
CA GLY A 314 20.96 -1.03 25.26
C GLY A 314 20.05 -2.21 24.90
N ILE A 315 18.74 -1.98 24.81
CA ILE A 315 17.70 -3.00 24.49
C ILE A 315 17.06 -2.81 23.11
#